data_AF-A0AAE6ITV2-F1
#
_entry.id   AF-A0AAE6ITV2-F1
#
_cell.length_a   1.000
_cell.length_b   1.000
_cell.length_c   1.000
_cell.angle_alpha   90.00
_cell.angle_beta   90.00
_cell.angle_gamma   90.00
#
_symmetry.space_group_name_H-M   'P 1'
#
loop_
_entity.id
_entity.type
_entity.pdbx_description
1 polymer ?
#
loop_
_entity_poly.entity_id
_entity_poly.type
_entity_poly.pdbx_seq_one_letter_code
_entity_poly.pdbx_strand_id
1 'polypeptide(L)'
;MSTEFNNEIKMRTTAIWVGFRVTTKDGSPCEVWNGGKKIAELQSDNWENIAVQNNAEEIIIKGYDIQELYCCGSQLTALDISGLTSLKELYCNNNQLTTLNASGLTSLQWLDCSDNQLTTLNASGCTSLRLLDCYDNQLTELDVSGLVNLEDIDCCNNDLTELNVRNCRALQRLNCSFNRLAALDVSGLTSLQYLKCYGNQLTTLNLSGCASLEELECYRNRLTELDISGCTSLQWLYCYNNKLSAEAFKKLFEDFPENKGVYCEAVLYADLEEENNYHYFTHPTELAAAFKAAEGKGWRFYKDFATSENRL
;
A
#
# COMPACT_ATOMS: atom_id res chain seq x y z
N MET A 1 16.02 6.01 38.98
CA MET A 1 16.03 4.53 38.90
C MET A 1 17.09 4.17 37.89
N SER A 2 17.92 3.15 38.13
CA SER A 2 18.82 2.66 37.09
C SER A 2 17.95 2.05 35.99
N THR A 3 17.76 2.77 34.89
CA THR A 3 17.14 2.25 33.67
C THR A 3 18.17 1.35 33.01
N GLU A 4 18.16 0.07 33.38
CA GLU A 4 18.89 -0.94 32.62
C GLU A 4 18.24 -1.00 31.23
N PHE A 5 19.02 -0.77 30.17
CA PHE A 5 18.52 -0.88 28.80
C PHE A 5 18.01 -2.30 28.57
N ASN A 6 16.77 -2.40 28.12
CA ASN A 6 16.10 -3.68 27.84
C ASN A 6 15.80 -3.86 26.35
N ASN A 7 16.13 -2.87 25.52
CA ASN A 7 16.02 -2.90 24.08
C ASN A 7 17.37 -2.61 23.44
N GLU A 8 17.68 -3.36 22.39
CA GLU A 8 18.87 -3.21 21.57
C GLU A 8 18.43 -3.23 20.11
N ILE A 9 18.79 -2.20 19.34
CA ILE A 9 18.60 -2.13 17.89
C ILE A 9 19.97 -2.26 17.25
N LYS A 10 20.07 -3.08 16.21
CA LYS A 10 21.32 -3.34 15.50
C LYS A 10 21.18 -2.96 14.03
N MET A 11 22.15 -2.24 13.51
CA MET A 11 22.10 -1.73 12.14
C MET A 11 23.45 -1.81 11.44
N ARG A 12 23.42 -1.93 10.11
CA ARG A 12 24.57 -1.72 9.23
C ARG A 12 24.24 -0.68 8.18
N THR A 13 25.22 0.14 7.82
CA THR A 13 25.08 1.21 6.83
C THR A 13 26.33 1.33 5.97
N THR A 14 26.20 1.85 4.76
CA THR A 14 27.35 2.32 3.97
C THR A 14 27.68 3.79 4.20
N ALA A 15 26.78 4.54 4.84
CA ALA A 15 26.94 5.97 5.08
C ALA A 15 27.92 6.26 6.23
N ILE A 16 28.48 7.48 6.19
CA ILE A 16 29.31 8.03 7.28
C ILE A 16 28.50 8.91 8.25
N TRP A 17 27.26 9.26 7.87
CA TRP A 17 26.29 9.97 8.70
C TRP A 17 24.97 9.21 8.64
N VAL A 18 24.36 9.00 9.81
CA VAL A 18 23.09 8.31 9.92
C VAL A 18 22.12 9.14 10.76
N GLY A 19 20.91 9.32 10.24
CA GLY A 19 19.84 10.06 10.91
C GLY A 19 18.95 9.13 11.70
N PHE A 20 18.70 9.47 12.97
CA PHE A 20 17.81 8.71 13.84
C PHE A 20 16.83 9.64 14.56
N ARG A 21 15.62 9.16 14.79
CA ARG A 21 14.77 9.58 15.91
C ARG A 21 14.30 8.34 16.63
N VAL A 22 14.53 8.29 17.93
CA VAL A 22 14.14 7.16 18.78
C VAL A 22 13.32 7.71 19.93
N THR A 23 12.16 7.12 20.17
CA THR A 23 11.29 7.51 21.29
C THR A 23 11.22 6.37 22.30
N THR A 24 11.61 6.64 23.54
CA THR A 24 11.47 5.71 24.67
C THR A 24 10.20 6.01 25.44
N LYS A 25 9.63 4.99 26.09
CA LYS A 25 8.37 5.14 26.86
C LYS A 25 8.41 6.23 27.93
N ASP A 26 9.54 6.43 28.58
CA ASP A 26 9.70 7.35 29.72
C ASP A 26 10.49 8.63 29.35
N GLY A 27 10.82 8.81 28.07
CA GLY A 27 11.62 9.93 27.59
C GLY A 27 13.10 9.84 27.95
N SER A 28 13.58 8.72 28.49
CA SER A 28 15.00 8.50 28.75
C SER A 28 15.83 8.48 27.47
N PRO A 29 17.07 8.97 27.50
CA PRO A 29 17.94 8.97 26.32
C PRO A 29 18.38 7.55 25.94
N CYS A 30 18.74 7.37 24.67
CA CYS A 30 19.32 6.14 24.14
C CYS A 30 20.82 6.32 23.91
N GLU A 31 21.60 5.25 24.08
CA GLU A 31 23.02 5.27 23.74
C GLU A 31 23.27 4.70 22.35
N VAL A 32 24.13 5.36 21.57
CA VAL A 32 24.56 4.88 20.25
C VAL A 32 26.01 4.42 20.33
N TRP A 33 26.25 3.22 19.85
CA TRP A 33 27.55 2.55 19.88
C TRP A 33 27.97 2.16 18.47
N ASN A 34 29.26 2.28 18.16
CA ASN A 34 29.87 1.78 16.92
C ASN A 34 31.30 1.33 17.21
N GLY A 35 31.68 0.13 16.76
CA GLY A 35 33.01 -0.44 17.02
C GLY A 35 33.36 -0.58 18.52
N GLY A 36 32.37 -0.90 19.36
CA GLY A 36 32.54 -1.08 20.81
C GLY A 36 32.71 0.19 21.63
N LYS A 37 32.53 1.38 21.03
CA LYS A 37 32.59 2.68 21.73
C LYS A 37 31.25 3.39 21.66
N LYS A 38 30.85 4.05 22.76
CA LYS A 38 29.73 5.00 22.76
C LYS A 38 30.14 6.21 21.92
N ILE A 39 29.39 6.47 20.85
CA ILE A 39 29.66 7.58 19.91
C ILE A 39 28.67 8.74 20.07
N ALA A 40 27.48 8.48 20.61
CA ALA A 40 26.47 9.50 20.85
C ALA A 40 25.47 9.07 21.94
N GLU A 41 24.65 10.03 22.36
CA GLU A 41 23.49 9.84 23.21
C GLU A 41 22.31 10.60 22.59
N LEU A 42 21.28 9.86 22.14
CA LEU A 42 20.10 10.42 21.49
C LEU A 42 19.10 10.85 22.56
N GLN A 43 18.67 12.11 22.52
CA GLN A 43 17.52 12.50 23.32
C GLN A 43 16.25 11.89 22.73
N SER A 44 15.37 11.38 23.59
CA SER A 44 14.11 10.79 23.15
C SER A 44 13.31 11.80 22.32
N ASP A 45 12.71 11.34 21.23
CA ASP A 45 11.84 12.14 20.35
C ASP A 45 12.57 13.27 19.59
N ASN A 46 13.91 13.25 19.53
CA ASN A 46 14.70 14.21 18.78
C ASN A 46 15.32 13.57 17.52
N TRP A 47 15.32 14.29 16.39
CA TRP A 47 16.03 13.86 15.19
C TRP A 47 17.50 14.29 15.29
N GLU A 48 18.41 13.32 15.22
CA GLU A 48 19.85 13.55 15.31
C GLU A 48 20.61 12.82 14.19
N ASN A 49 21.58 13.52 13.60
CA ASN A 49 22.50 12.95 12.62
C ASN A 49 23.82 12.62 13.31
N ILE A 50 24.14 11.33 13.39
CA ILE A 50 25.33 10.83 14.10
C ILE A 50 26.39 10.41 13.08
N ALA A 51 27.62 10.84 13.31
CA ALA A 51 28.77 10.41 12.53
C ALA A 51 29.15 8.96 12.90
N VAL A 52 29.10 8.06 11.92
CA VAL A 52 29.54 6.67 12.07
C VAL A 52 31.03 6.61 11.77
N GLN A 53 31.82 6.27 12.79
CA GLN A 53 33.29 6.32 12.71
C GLN A 53 33.87 5.14 11.92
N ASN A 54 33.18 4.00 11.92
CA ASN A 54 33.55 2.80 11.16
C ASN A 54 32.30 2.15 10.58
N ASN A 55 32.04 2.38 9.30
CA ASN A 55 30.88 1.82 8.57
C ASN A 55 31.02 0.32 8.24
N ALA A 56 32.18 -0.29 8.51
CA ALA A 56 32.32 -1.75 8.46
C ALA A 56 31.77 -2.44 9.73
N GLU A 57 31.61 -1.68 10.81
CA GLU A 57 31.11 -2.15 12.10
C GLU A 57 29.62 -1.84 12.27
N GLU A 58 28.98 -2.60 13.14
CA GLU A 58 27.57 -2.42 13.47
C GLU A 58 27.35 -1.11 14.26
N ILE A 59 26.17 -0.52 14.06
CA ILE A 59 25.62 0.52 14.93
C ILE A 59 24.65 -0.17 15.89
N ILE A 60 24.85 0.05 17.18
CA ILE A 60 24.00 -0.51 18.23
C ILE A 60 23.35 0.64 18.99
N ILE A 61 22.02 0.69 19.01
CA ILE A 61 21.26 1.63 19.85
C ILE A 61 20.73 0.86 21.05
N LYS A 62 21.04 1.34 22.26
CA LYS A 62 20.54 0.77 23.52
C LYS A 62 19.59 1.76 24.17
N GLY A 63 18.38 1.29 24.49
CA GLY A 63 17.32 2.12 25.05
C GLY A 63 16.42 1.34 26.00
N TYR A 64 15.60 2.08 26.73
CA TYR A 64 14.59 1.51 27.62
C TYR A 64 13.22 1.59 26.95
N ASP A 65 12.58 0.45 26.73
CA ASP A 65 11.19 0.32 26.26
C ASP A 65 10.89 1.25 25.06
N ILE A 66 11.65 1.06 23.98
CA ILE A 66 11.60 1.84 22.74
C ILE A 66 10.22 1.65 22.09
N GLN A 67 9.56 2.77 21.79
CA GLN A 67 8.21 2.81 21.21
C GLN A 67 8.20 3.29 19.76
N GLU A 68 9.18 4.09 19.35
CA GLU A 68 9.24 4.59 17.98
C GLU A 68 10.68 4.57 17.49
N LEU A 69 10.86 4.16 16.24
CA LEU A 69 12.15 4.19 15.55
C LEU A 69 11.98 4.78 14.15
N TYR A 70 12.68 5.87 13.91
CA TYR A 70 12.83 6.49 12.60
C TYR A 70 14.30 6.44 12.21
N CYS A 71 14.58 5.82 11.06
CA CYS A 71 15.92 5.65 10.50
C CYS A 71 15.91 5.77 8.97
N CYS A 72 15.04 6.65 8.46
CA CYS A 72 14.82 6.88 7.04
C CYS A 72 16.08 7.45 6.35
N GLY A 73 16.30 7.15 5.07
CA GLY A 73 17.32 7.85 4.26
C GLY A 73 18.77 7.61 4.70
N SER A 74 19.03 6.49 5.37
CA SER A 74 20.25 6.25 6.14
C SER A 74 21.22 5.25 5.48
N GLN A 75 20.94 4.86 4.24
CA GLN A 75 21.68 3.84 3.49
C GLN A 75 21.89 2.55 4.29
N LEU A 76 20.89 2.18 5.12
CA LEU A 76 20.96 0.99 5.93
C LEU A 76 20.92 -0.24 5.03
N THR A 77 21.85 -1.17 5.25
CA THR A 77 21.93 -2.47 4.55
C THR A 77 21.41 -3.62 5.41
N ALA A 78 21.33 -3.42 6.73
CA ALA A 78 20.70 -4.34 7.66
C ALA A 78 20.07 -3.58 8.83
N LEU A 79 18.95 -4.09 9.33
CA LEU A 79 18.23 -3.59 10.49
C LEU A 79 17.67 -4.79 11.26
N ASP A 80 18.08 -4.94 12.52
CA ASP A 80 17.56 -5.92 13.46
C ASP A 80 16.90 -5.19 14.63
N ILE A 81 15.60 -5.41 14.72
CA ILE A 81 14.63 -4.85 15.67
C ILE A 81 13.99 -5.97 16.52
N SER A 82 14.64 -7.13 16.57
CA SER A 82 14.12 -8.27 17.32
C SER A 82 13.96 -7.92 18.81
N GLY A 83 12.83 -8.33 19.39
CA GLY A 83 12.55 -8.11 20.81
C GLY A 83 12.01 -6.73 21.19
N LEU A 84 11.80 -5.80 20.24
CA LEU A 84 11.17 -4.50 20.50
C LEU A 84 9.65 -4.61 20.64
N THR A 85 9.14 -5.46 21.54
CA THR A 85 7.70 -5.80 21.64
C THR A 85 6.78 -4.61 21.95
N SER A 86 7.34 -3.50 22.42
CA SER A 86 6.64 -2.24 22.70
C SER A 86 6.70 -1.22 21.56
N LEU A 87 7.42 -1.52 20.47
CA LEU A 87 7.52 -0.67 19.30
C LEU A 87 6.14 -0.51 18.67
N LYS A 88 5.72 0.74 18.48
CA LYS A 88 4.45 1.16 17.88
C LYS A 88 4.64 1.68 16.47
N GLU A 89 5.76 2.34 16.21
CA GLU A 89 6.07 2.97 14.93
C GLU A 89 7.46 2.59 14.47
N LEU A 90 7.56 2.10 13.24
CA LEU A 90 8.82 1.87 12.55
C LEU A 90 8.81 2.56 11.18
N TYR A 91 9.69 3.53 11.02
CA TYR A 91 9.98 4.19 9.74
C TYR A 91 11.42 3.89 9.35
N CYS A 92 11.59 3.00 8.37
CA CYS A 92 12.88 2.56 7.84
C CYS A 92 12.96 2.67 6.31
N ASN A 93 12.12 3.52 5.73
CA ASN A 93 12.06 3.77 4.30
C ASN A 93 13.30 4.47 3.74
N ASN A 94 13.46 4.44 2.41
CA ASN A 94 14.58 5.07 1.72
C ASN A 94 15.95 4.52 2.19
N ASN A 95 16.09 3.19 2.21
CA ASN A 95 17.30 2.50 2.63
C ASN A 95 17.71 1.44 1.56
N GLN A 96 18.60 0.52 1.93
CA GLN A 96 19.10 -0.55 1.05
C GLN A 96 18.87 -1.92 1.72
N LEU A 97 17.79 -2.05 2.51
CA LEU A 97 17.46 -3.30 3.20
C LEU A 97 17.03 -4.33 2.15
N THR A 98 17.58 -5.53 2.25
CA THR A 98 17.19 -6.68 1.40
C THR A 98 16.20 -7.62 2.07
N THR A 99 16.12 -7.55 3.39
CA THR A 99 15.19 -8.31 4.23
C THR A 99 14.78 -7.45 5.43
N LEU A 100 13.53 -7.59 5.89
CA LEU A 100 13.08 -7.01 7.15
C LEU A 100 12.27 -8.04 7.94
N ASN A 101 12.67 -8.30 9.18
CA ASN A 101 11.94 -9.16 10.09
C ASN A 101 11.35 -8.34 11.24
N ALA A 102 10.04 -8.07 11.16
CA ALA A 102 9.23 -7.43 12.18
C ALA A 102 8.37 -8.43 12.96
N SER A 103 8.63 -9.74 12.84
CA SER A 103 7.78 -10.77 13.44
C SER A 103 7.65 -10.60 14.96
N GLY A 104 6.44 -10.75 15.47
CA GLY A 104 6.14 -10.72 16.91
C GLY A 104 6.18 -9.33 17.55
N LEU A 105 6.28 -8.25 16.77
CA LEU A 105 6.14 -6.88 17.26
C LEU A 105 4.65 -6.57 17.49
N THR A 106 4.06 -7.17 18.53
CA THR A 106 2.61 -7.18 18.79
C THR A 106 2.01 -5.78 19.04
N SER A 107 2.83 -4.79 19.39
CA SER A 107 2.40 -3.40 19.60
C SER A 107 2.53 -2.52 18.37
N LEU A 108 3.14 -3.03 17.28
CA LEU A 108 3.42 -2.26 16.08
C LEU A 108 2.10 -1.87 15.40
N GLN A 109 1.94 -0.58 15.12
CA GLN A 109 0.75 0.03 14.54
C GLN A 109 1.04 0.63 13.16
N TRP A 110 2.24 1.20 12.98
CA TRP A 110 2.72 1.73 11.70
C TRP A 110 4.06 1.10 11.32
N LEU A 111 4.11 0.56 10.12
CA LEU A 111 5.32 0.06 9.50
C LEU A 111 5.48 0.70 8.12
N ASP A 112 6.48 1.57 7.99
CA ASP A 112 6.93 2.10 6.70
C ASP A 112 8.34 1.56 6.40
N CYS A 113 8.41 0.71 5.39
CA CYS A 113 9.62 0.12 4.84
C CYS A 113 9.72 0.34 3.32
N SER A 114 9.05 1.38 2.82
CA SER A 114 9.05 1.78 1.42
C SER A 114 10.45 2.14 0.89
N ASP A 115 10.63 2.17 -0.43
CA ASP A 115 11.88 2.57 -1.09
C ASP A 115 13.10 1.80 -0.55
N ASN A 116 13.06 0.47 -0.64
CA ASN A 116 14.12 -0.43 -0.22
C ASN A 116 14.40 -1.48 -1.32
N GLN A 117 15.13 -2.55 -0.98
CA GLN A 117 15.42 -3.66 -1.89
C GLN A 117 14.87 -4.97 -1.30
N LEU A 118 13.78 -4.90 -0.53
CA LEU A 118 13.26 -6.03 0.22
C LEU A 118 12.80 -7.13 -0.74
N THR A 119 13.43 -8.30 -0.60
CA THR A 119 12.98 -9.53 -1.24
C THR A 119 12.08 -10.36 -0.31
N THR A 120 12.19 -10.11 1.00
CA THR A 120 11.36 -10.75 2.03
C THR A 120 10.98 -9.74 3.12
N LEU A 121 9.70 -9.72 3.48
CA LEU A 121 9.17 -8.99 4.63
C LEU A 121 8.40 -9.96 5.52
N ASN A 122 8.80 -10.09 6.78
CA ASN A 122 8.05 -10.88 7.76
C ASN A 122 7.42 -9.98 8.82
N ALA A 123 6.10 -9.79 8.73
CA ALA A 123 5.29 -9.06 9.71
C ALA A 123 4.38 -9.99 10.54
N SER A 124 4.66 -11.30 10.56
CA SER A 124 3.82 -12.26 11.28
C SER A 124 3.72 -11.92 12.77
N GLY A 125 2.50 -11.95 13.32
CA GLY A 125 2.26 -11.61 14.72
C GLY A 125 2.20 -10.11 15.05
N CYS A 126 2.33 -9.21 14.06
CA CYS A 126 2.06 -7.78 14.23
C CYS A 126 0.53 -7.51 14.30
N THR A 127 -0.16 -8.10 15.27
CA THR A 127 -1.63 -8.11 15.34
C THR A 127 -2.26 -6.73 15.53
N SER A 128 -1.49 -5.74 15.98
CA SER A 128 -1.95 -4.34 16.14
C SER A 128 -1.70 -3.46 14.91
N LEU A 129 -1.11 -4.01 13.84
CA LEU A 129 -0.70 -3.22 12.68
C LEU A 129 -1.93 -2.65 11.97
N ARG A 130 -1.91 -1.34 11.75
CA ARG A 130 -2.99 -0.57 11.10
C ARG A 130 -2.56 -0.06 9.74
N LEU A 131 -1.29 0.29 9.57
CA LEU A 131 -0.70 0.73 8.31
C LEU A 131 0.54 -0.10 7.99
N LEU A 132 0.58 -0.60 6.76
CA LEU A 132 1.74 -1.23 6.18
C LEU A 132 2.08 -0.55 4.86
N ASP A 133 3.21 0.13 4.82
CA ASP A 133 3.81 0.66 3.59
C ASP A 133 5.08 -0.12 3.26
N CYS A 134 5.04 -0.82 2.13
CA CYS A 134 6.16 -1.54 1.52
C CYS A 134 6.29 -1.21 0.03
N TYR A 135 5.84 -0.01 -0.36
CA TYR A 135 5.99 0.55 -1.71
C TYR A 135 7.45 0.48 -2.19
N ASP A 136 7.64 0.25 -3.49
CA ASP A 136 8.95 0.24 -4.17
C ASP A 136 9.99 -0.69 -3.51
N ASN A 137 9.74 -1.99 -3.67
CA ASN A 137 10.58 -3.07 -3.17
C ASN A 137 10.65 -4.19 -4.23
N GLN A 138 11.18 -5.36 -3.85
CA GLN A 138 11.35 -6.52 -4.75
C GLN A 138 10.60 -7.74 -4.19
N LEU A 139 9.49 -7.51 -3.48
CA LEU A 139 8.71 -8.57 -2.85
C LEU A 139 8.02 -9.42 -3.92
N THR A 140 8.17 -10.74 -3.81
CA THR A 140 7.44 -11.71 -4.65
C THR A 140 6.24 -12.33 -3.91
N GLU A 141 6.25 -12.26 -2.59
CA GLU A 141 5.18 -12.68 -1.69
C GLU A 141 4.98 -11.64 -0.58
N LEU A 142 3.73 -11.52 -0.10
CA LEU A 142 3.38 -10.70 1.05
C LEU A 142 2.26 -11.37 1.83
N ASP A 143 2.57 -11.87 3.03
CA ASP A 143 1.59 -12.46 3.93
C ASP A 143 1.01 -11.42 4.90
N VAL A 144 -0.26 -11.05 4.67
CA VAL A 144 -1.04 -10.18 5.55
C VAL A 144 -2.16 -10.93 6.28
N SER A 145 -2.19 -12.26 6.22
CA SER A 145 -3.33 -13.08 6.67
C SER A 145 -3.60 -12.97 8.17
N GLY A 146 -2.56 -12.69 8.97
CA GLY A 146 -2.64 -12.46 10.42
C GLY A 146 -2.83 -11.00 10.84
N LEU A 147 -2.84 -10.05 9.90
CA LEU A 147 -2.85 -8.61 10.15
C LEU A 147 -4.30 -8.08 10.13
N VAL A 148 -5.12 -8.60 11.06
CA VAL A 148 -6.59 -8.43 11.06
C VAL A 148 -7.08 -7.00 11.30
N ASN A 149 -6.21 -6.13 11.82
CA ASN A 149 -6.51 -4.72 12.11
C ASN A 149 -5.97 -3.75 11.04
N LEU A 150 -5.42 -4.24 9.92
CA LEU A 150 -4.95 -3.38 8.85
C LEU A 150 -6.09 -2.54 8.27
N GLU A 151 -5.82 -1.25 8.16
CA GLU A 151 -6.70 -0.23 7.57
C GLU A 151 -6.11 0.29 6.25
N ASP A 152 -4.79 0.29 6.12
CA ASP A 152 -4.08 0.82 4.96
C ASP A 152 -2.92 -0.10 4.56
N ILE A 153 -2.88 -0.49 3.29
CA ILE A 153 -1.78 -1.27 2.69
C ILE A 153 -1.35 -0.56 1.41
N ASP A 154 -0.08 -0.16 1.37
CA ASP A 154 0.63 0.14 0.12
C ASP A 154 1.72 -0.91 -0.14
N CYS A 155 1.52 -1.68 -1.20
CA CYS A 155 2.47 -2.66 -1.72
C CYS A 155 2.72 -2.43 -3.23
N CYS A 156 2.49 -1.20 -3.70
CA CYS A 156 2.72 -0.80 -5.06
C CYS A 156 4.19 -0.99 -5.47
N ASN A 157 4.42 -1.25 -6.76
CA ASN A 157 5.75 -1.40 -7.35
C ASN A 157 6.57 -2.50 -6.66
N ASN A 158 6.04 -3.72 -6.75
CA ASN A 158 6.69 -4.95 -6.29
C ASN A 158 6.49 -6.02 -7.39
N ASP A 159 6.90 -7.26 -7.11
CA ASP A 159 6.79 -8.39 -8.03
C ASP A 159 5.76 -9.44 -7.56
N LEU A 160 4.75 -9.04 -6.77
CA LEU A 160 3.76 -9.94 -6.19
C LEU A 160 2.95 -10.64 -7.27
N THR A 161 2.86 -11.97 -7.18
CA THR A 161 2.02 -12.79 -8.08
C THR A 161 0.64 -13.11 -7.48
N GLU A 162 0.54 -13.04 -6.15
CA GLU A 162 -0.70 -13.23 -5.39
C GLU A 162 -0.74 -12.28 -4.20
N LEU A 163 -1.96 -11.94 -3.77
CA LEU A 163 -2.20 -11.14 -2.58
C LEU A 163 -3.52 -11.57 -1.94
N ASN A 164 -3.48 -12.04 -0.69
CA ASN A 164 -4.66 -12.49 0.04
C ASN A 164 -5.00 -11.53 1.19
N VAL A 165 -6.01 -10.70 0.97
CA VAL A 165 -6.49 -9.68 1.93
C VAL A 165 -7.80 -10.05 2.63
N ARG A 166 -8.31 -11.28 2.46
CA ARG A 166 -9.66 -11.67 2.94
C ARG A 166 -9.88 -11.53 4.45
N ASN A 167 -8.80 -11.53 5.23
CA ASN A 167 -8.85 -11.38 6.69
C ASN A 167 -8.67 -9.92 7.16
N CYS A 168 -8.27 -9.01 6.28
CA CYS A 168 -8.08 -7.58 6.59
C CYS A 168 -9.43 -6.85 6.55
N ARG A 169 -10.38 -7.23 7.41
CA ARG A 169 -11.76 -6.73 7.35
C ARG A 169 -11.92 -5.24 7.68
N ALA A 170 -10.92 -4.66 8.33
CA ALA A 170 -10.85 -3.22 8.61
C ALA A 170 -10.24 -2.40 7.46
N LEU A 171 -9.79 -3.04 6.36
CA LEU A 171 -9.07 -2.39 5.27
C LEU A 171 -9.94 -1.33 4.60
N GLN A 172 -9.42 -0.10 4.54
CA GLN A 172 -10.03 1.08 3.95
C GLN A 172 -9.33 1.47 2.65
N ARG A 173 -8.01 1.29 2.59
CA ARG A 173 -7.19 1.58 1.41
C ARG A 173 -6.32 0.39 1.05
N LEU A 174 -6.33 0.04 -0.23
CA LEU A 174 -5.45 -0.96 -0.80
C LEU A 174 -4.83 -0.43 -2.08
N ASN A 175 -3.51 -0.22 -2.05
CA ASN A 175 -2.70 -0.01 -3.24
C ASN A 175 -1.83 -1.24 -3.48
N CYS A 176 -2.15 -1.98 -4.54
CA CYS A 176 -1.38 -3.12 -5.05
C CYS A 176 -1.07 -2.96 -6.54
N SER A 177 -1.03 -1.71 -7.02
CA SER A 177 -0.70 -1.39 -8.40
C SER A 177 0.74 -1.77 -8.77
N PHE A 178 1.02 -1.88 -10.06
CA PHE A 178 2.36 -2.24 -10.56
C PHE A 178 2.94 -3.50 -9.90
N ASN A 179 2.18 -4.58 -9.96
CA ASN A 179 2.60 -5.92 -9.54
C ASN A 179 2.34 -6.91 -10.68
N ARG A 180 2.35 -8.22 -10.38
CA ARG A 180 2.12 -9.29 -11.37
C ARG A 180 0.88 -10.13 -11.02
N LEU A 181 -0.08 -9.55 -10.31
CA LEU A 181 -1.29 -10.24 -9.85
C LEU A 181 -2.12 -10.72 -11.05
N ALA A 182 -2.49 -12.00 -11.06
CA ALA A 182 -3.36 -12.59 -12.09
C ALA A 182 -4.86 -12.54 -11.71
N ALA A 183 -5.14 -12.47 -10.41
CA ALA A 183 -6.47 -12.35 -9.83
C ALA A 183 -6.40 -11.57 -8.51
N LEU A 184 -7.47 -10.87 -8.17
CA LEU A 184 -7.62 -10.19 -6.88
C LEU A 184 -9.03 -10.40 -6.35
N ASP A 185 -9.14 -10.86 -5.12
CA ASP A 185 -10.42 -11.02 -4.41
C ASP A 185 -10.44 -10.14 -3.17
N VAL A 186 -11.22 -9.06 -3.24
CA VAL A 186 -11.51 -8.13 -2.15
C VAL A 186 -12.94 -8.28 -1.64
N SER A 187 -13.60 -9.39 -1.98
CA SER A 187 -14.99 -9.59 -1.61
C SER A 187 -15.21 -9.54 -0.09
N GLY A 188 -16.30 -8.88 0.30
CA GLY A 188 -16.68 -8.72 1.70
C GLY A 188 -15.76 -7.80 2.51
N LEU A 189 -14.84 -7.06 1.88
CA LEU A 189 -14.14 -5.93 2.49
C LEU A 189 -15.08 -4.72 2.52
N THR A 190 -16.04 -4.75 3.44
CA THR A 190 -17.13 -3.76 3.54
C THR A 190 -16.66 -2.36 3.90
N SER A 191 -15.45 -2.22 4.45
CA SER A 191 -14.84 -0.93 4.81
C SER A 191 -13.94 -0.35 3.72
N LEU A 192 -13.69 -1.09 2.63
CA LEU A 192 -12.79 -0.67 1.57
C LEU A 192 -13.38 0.52 0.82
N GLN A 193 -12.65 1.64 0.79
CA GLN A 193 -13.03 2.90 0.16
C GLN A 193 -12.21 3.19 -1.09
N TYR A 194 -10.92 2.84 -1.08
CA TYR A 194 -10.00 3.12 -2.17
C TYR A 194 -9.28 1.85 -2.59
N LEU A 195 -9.42 1.47 -3.86
CA LEU A 195 -8.72 0.33 -4.44
C LEU A 195 -7.93 0.74 -5.69
N LYS A 196 -6.60 0.65 -5.59
CA LYS A 196 -5.67 0.80 -6.72
C LYS A 196 -5.03 -0.54 -7.01
N CYS A 197 -5.39 -1.13 -8.15
CA CYS A 197 -4.87 -2.42 -8.62
C CYS A 197 -4.45 -2.40 -10.09
N TYR A 198 -4.26 -1.19 -10.63
CA TYR A 198 -3.86 -0.98 -12.02
C TYR A 198 -2.43 -1.46 -12.30
N GLY A 199 -2.10 -1.70 -13.57
CA GLY A 199 -0.76 -2.13 -13.96
C GLY A 199 -0.41 -3.54 -13.45
N ASN A 200 -1.40 -4.43 -13.42
CA ASN A 200 -1.25 -5.84 -13.06
C ASN A 200 -1.56 -6.75 -14.28
N GLN A 201 -1.78 -8.04 -14.03
CA GLN A 201 -2.18 -9.02 -15.04
C GLN A 201 -3.58 -9.58 -14.75
N LEU A 202 -4.44 -8.82 -14.05
CA LEU A 202 -5.72 -9.29 -13.54
C LEU A 202 -6.62 -9.74 -14.69
N THR A 203 -7.04 -10.99 -14.61
CA THR A 203 -8.10 -11.56 -15.45
C THR A 203 -9.45 -11.60 -14.72
N THR A 204 -9.41 -11.62 -13.39
CA THR A 204 -10.58 -11.57 -12.52
C THR A 204 -10.35 -10.60 -11.36
N LEU A 205 -11.35 -9.77 -11.08
CA LEU A 205 -11.39 -8.86 -9.94
C LEU A 205 -12.76 -9.03 -9.25
N ASN A 206 -12.77 -9.57 -8.03
CA ASN A 206 -14.01 -9.78 -7.28
C ASN A 206 -14.24 -8.66 -6.27
N LEU A 207 -15.26 -7.83 -6.52
CA LEU A 207 -15.66 -6.67 -5.72
C LEU A 207 -16.94 -6.92 -4.90
N SER A 208 -17.43 -8.16 -4.85
CA SER A 208 -18.73 -8.45 -4.24
C SER A 208 -18.76 -8.05 -2.77
N GLY A 209 -19.68 -7.16 -2.38
CA GLY A 209 -19.81 -6.70 -0.99
C GLY A 209 -18.91 -5.51 -0.61
N CYS A 210 -18.21 -4.90 -1.55
CA CYS A 210 -17.46 -3.64 -1.34
C CYS A 210 -18.38 -2.40 -1.41
N ALA A 211 -19.43 -2.36 -0.58
CA ALA A 211 -20.47 -1.35 -0.65
C ALA A 211 -19.96 0.09 -0.38
N SER A 212 -18.88 0.23 0.38
CA SER A 212 -18.24 1.51 0.70
C SER A 212 -17.16 1.94 -0.29
N LEU A 213 -16.92 1.20 -1.37
CA LEU A 213 -15.89 1.55 -2.35
C LEU A 213 -16.27 2.84 -3.07
N GLU A 214 -15.43 3.86 -2.97
CA GLU A 214 -15.62 5.19 -3.55
C GLU A 214 -14.77 5.36 -4.82
N GLU A 215 -13.55 4.83 -4.81
CA GLU A 215 -12.58 4.94 -5.92
C GLU A 215 -12.04 3.56 -6.32
N LEU A 216 -12.15 3.25 -7.61
CA LEU A 216 -11.60 2.06 -8.21
C LEU A 216 -10.69 2.41 -9.39
N GLU A 217 -9.39 2.15 -9.24
CA GLU A 217 -8.40 2.19 -10.31
C GLU A 217 -7.96 0.76 -10.68
N CYS A 218 -8.48 0.23 -11.79
CA CYS A 218 -8.20 -1.12 -12.28
C CYS A 218 -7.70 -1.16 -13.74
N TYR A 219 -7.29 0.00 -14.27
CA TYR A 219 -6.78 0.14 -15.63
C TYR A 219 -5.47 -0.64 -15.87
N ARG A 220 -5.07 -0.83 -17.14
CA ARG A 220 -3.86 -1.58 -17.51
C ARG A 220 -3.83 -2.98 -16.89
N ASN A 221 -4.87 -3.76 -17.18
CA ASN A 221 -5.05 -5.15 -16.75
C ASN A 221 -5.54 -6.00 -17.93
N ARG A 222 -6.09 -7.20 -17.67
CA ARG A 222 -6.60 -8.13 -18.70
C ARG A 222 -8.06 -8.52 -18.43
N LEU A 223 -8.82 -7.66 -17.74
CA LEU A 223 -10.21 -7.93 -17.35
C LEU A 223 -11.10 -8.03 -18.58
N THR A 224 -11.88 -9.11 -18.68
CA THR A 224 -12.89 -9.30 -19.73
C THR A 224 -14.29 -8.90 -19.27
N GLU A 225 -14.47 -8.78 -17.97
CA GLU A 225 -15.69 -8.34 -17.30
C GLU A 225 -15.30 -7.50 -16.06
N LEU A 226 -16.21 -6.63 -15.64
CA LEU A 226 -16.07 -5.84 -14.42
C LEU A 226 -17.46 -5.68 -13.80
N ASP A 227 -17.69 -6.38 -12.69
CA ASP A 227 -18.96 -6.33 -11.95
C ASP A 227 -18.83 -5.33 -10.80
N ILE A 228 -19.56 -4.22 -10.91
CA ILE A 228 -19.60 -3.17 -9.87
C ILE A 228 -20.96 -3.10 -9.17
N SER A 229 -21.85 -4.08 -9.38
CA SER A 229 -23.22 -4.08 -8.87
C SER A 229 -23.31 -3.98 -7.34
N GLY A 230 -22.26 -4.42 -6.64
CA GLY A 230 -22.12 -4.31 -5.18
C GLY A 230 -21.46 -3.02 -4.67
N CYS A 231 -20.93 -2.17 -5.55
CA CYS A 231 -20.15 -0.97 -5.21
C CYS A 231 -21.05 0.28 -5.17
N THR A 232 -22.00 0.32 -4.25
CA THR A 232 -23.07 1.34 -4.22
C THR A 232 -22.58 2.77 -3.94
N SER A 233 -21.41 2.94 -3.33
CA SER A 233 -20.80 4.24 -3.03
C SER A 233 -19.81 4.73 -4.09
N LEU A 234 -19.64 4.00 -5.21
CA LEU A 234 -18.62 4.29 -6.20
C LEU A 234 -18.84 5.66 -6.83
N GLN A 235 -17.76 6.43 -6.94
CA GLN A 235 -17.75 7.79 -7.49
C GLN A 235 -16.71 7.96 -8.59
N TRP A 236 -15.58 7.25 -8.49
CA TRP A 236 -14.50 7.29 -9.47
C TRP A 236 -14.17 5.89 -9.97
N LEU A 237 -14.18 5.71 -11.29
CA LEU A 237 -13.80 4.47 -11.94
C LEU A 237 -12.81 4.70 -13.08
N TYR A 238 -11.64 4.10 -12.99
CA TYR A 238 -10.64 4.12 -14.06
C TYR A 238 -10.37 2.68 -14.50
N CYS A 239 -10.92 2.27 -15.65
CA CYS A 239 -10.88 0.89 -16.15
C CYS A 239 -10.33 0.73 -17.57
N TYR A 240 -9.76 1.80 -18.14
CA TYR A 240 -9.13 1.80 -19.46
C TYR A 240 -7.98 0.78 -19.59
N ASN A 241 -7.61 0.43 -20.82
CA ASN A 241 -6.59 -0.57 -21.12
C ASN A 241 -6.83 -1.92 -20.40
N ASN A 242 -8.01 -2.48 -20.63
CA ASN A 242 -8.41 -3.83 -20.24
C ASN A 242 -8.88 -4.60 -21.50
N LYS A 243 -9.68 -5.66 -21.36
CA LYS A 243 -10.25 -6.43 -22.48
C LYS A 243 -11.78 -6.45 -22.44
N LEU A 244 -12.39 -5.36 -21.97
CA LEU A 244 -13.84 -5.26 -21.82
C LEU A 244 -14.52 -5.19 -23.19
N SER A 245 -15.36 -6.19 -23.47
CA SER A 245 -16.17 -6.25 -24.70
C SER A 245 -17.37 -5.30 -24.66
N ALA A 246 -18.06 -5.13 -25.79
CA ALA A 246 -19.32 -4.39 -25.85
C ALA A 246 -20.37 -4.92 -24.85
N GLU A 247 -20.46 -6.25 -24.67
CA GLU A 247 -21.38 -6.85 -23.70
C GLU A 247 -20.95 -6.57 -22.26
N ALA A 248 -19.64 -6.62 -21.99
CA ALA A 248 -19.11 -6.29 -20.67
C ALA A 248 -19.39 -4.83 -20.30
N PHE A 249 -19.21 -3.89 -21.23
CA PHE A 249 -19.58 -2.49 -21.00
C PHE A 249 -21.08 -2.29 -20.84
N LYS A 250 -21.92 -3.00 -21.59
CA LYS A 250 -23.38 -2.95 -21.42
C LYS A 250 -23.75 -3.32 -19.98
N LYS A 251 -23.24 -4.44 -19.47
CA LYS A 251 -23.44 -4.84 -18.07
C LYS A 251 -22.87 -3.80 -17.10
N LEU A 252 -21.66 -3.31 -17.33
CA LEU A 252 -21.04 -2.27 -16.50
C LEU A 252 -21.92 -1.01 -16.41
N PHE A 253 -22.49 -0.55 -17.52
CA PHE A 253 -23.42 0.59 -17.57
C PHE A 253 -24.71 0.34 -16.78
N GLU A 254 -25.24 -0.87 -16.85
CA GLU A 254 -26.39 -1.32 -16.05
C GLU A 254 -26.05 -1.31 -14.55
N ASP A 255 -24.82 -1.64 -14.16
CA ASP A 255 -24.35 -1.77 -12.78
C ASP A 255 -23.97 -0.45 -12.09
N PHE A 256 -23.70 0.65 -12.81
CA PHE A 256 -23.35 1.93 -12.16
C PHE A 256 -24.41 2.38 -11.13
N PRO A 257 -24.03 2.92 -9.97
CA PRO A 257 -24.97 3.40 -8.97
C PRO A 257 -25.65 4.74 -9.36
N GLU A 258 -26.84 5.01 -8.82
CA GLU A 258 -27.47 6.33 -8.90
C GLU A 258 -26.67 7.35 -8.07
N ASN A 259 -26.31 8.47 -8.68
CA ASN A 259 -25.68 9.58 -7.99
C ASN A 259 -26.66 10.76 -7.82
N LYS A 260 -26.90 11.17 -6.56
CA LYS A 260 -27.74 12.31 -6.20
C LYS A 260 -26.91 13.41 -5.56
N GLY A 261 -26.29 14.25 -6.40
CA GLY A 261 -25.70 15.52 -6.00
C GLY A 261 -24.20 15.53 -5.71
N VAL A 262 -23.49 14.44 -6.03
CA VAL A 262 -22.03 14.37 -5.97
C VAL A 262 -21.47 14.38 -7.41
N TYR A 263 -20.18 14.64 -7.58
CA TYR A 263 -19.52 14.50 -8.88
C TYR A 263 -19.03 13.06 -9.04
N CYS A 264 -19.45 12.35 -10.11
CA CYS A 264 -18.95 11.01 -10.44
C CYS A 264 -18.41 10.96 -11.86
N GLU A 265 -17.30 10.25 -12.04
CA GLU A 265 -16.64 10.09 -13.32
C GLU A 265 -16.11 8.69 -13.56
N ALA A 266 -16.14 8.29 -14.83
CA ALA A 266 -15.53 7.04 -15.28
C ALA A 266 -14.65 7.28 -16.52
N VAL A 267 -13.41 6.82 -16.47
CA VAL A 267 -12.49 6.76 -17.62
C VAL A 267 -12.50 5.34 -18.15
N LEU A 268 -13.10 5.16 -19.33
CA LEU A 268 -13.48 3.85 -19.85
C LEU A 268 -12.43 3.25 -20.79
N TYR A 269 -11.78 4.11 -21.57
CA TYR A 269 -10.74 3.73 -22.54
C TYR A 269 -9.77 4.91 -22.75
N ALA A 270 -8.65 4.68 -23.41
CA ALA A 270 -7.66 5.69 -23.76
C ALA A 270 -7.34 5.65 -25.28
N ASP A 271 -7.10 6.80 -25.91
CA ASP A 271 -6.62 6.92 -27.30
C ASP A 271 -5.11 6.60 -27.36
N LEU A 272 -4.74 5.40 -26.92
CA LEU A 272 -3.37 4.88 -26.93
C LEU A 272 -3.24 3.76 -27.98
N GLU A 273 -2.03 3.55 -28.49
CA GLU A 273 -1.75 2.50 -29.50
C GLU A 273 -2.13 1.08 -29.04
N GLU A 274 -2.25 0.84 -27.72
CA GLU A 274 -2.54 -0.47 -27.12
C GLU A 274 -3.84 -0.52 -26.31
N GLU A 275 -4.83 0.34 -26.57
CA GLU A 275 -6.15 0.20 -25.94
C GLU A 275 -6.90 -1.03 -26.46
N ASN A 276 -7.31 -1.90 -25.54
CA ASN A 276 -7.91 -3.20 -25.82
C ASN A 276 -9.38 -3.29 -25.38
N ASN A 277 -9.90 -2.28 -24.69
CA ASN A 277 -11.32 -2.12 -24.42
C ASN A 277 -12.09 -1.74 -25.69
N TYR A 278 -13.35 -2.18 -25.74
CA TYR A 278 -14.32 -1.67 -26.68
C TYR A 278 -14.60 -0.18 -26.41
N HIS A 279 -14.57 0.66 -27.44
CA HIS A 279 -14.65 2.12 -27.30
C HIS A 279 -15.72 2.80 -28.17
N TYR A 280 -16.66 2.03 -28.75
CA TYR A 280 -17.75 2.58 -29.59
C TYR A 280 -19.12 2.46 -28.93
N PHE A 281 -19.39 3.27 -27.89
CA PHE A 281 -20.58 3.11 -27.04
C PHE A 281 -21.92 3.52 -27.66
N THR A 282 -21.93 4.02 -28.91
CA THR A 282 -23.19 4.39 -29.60
C THR A 282 -23.83 3.23 -30.35
N HIS A 283 -23.15 2.09 -30.48
CA HIS A 283 -23.69 0.84 -31.05
C HIS A 283 -23.05 -0.38 -30.36
N PRO A 284 -23.73 -1.54 -30.31
CA PRO A 284 -25.10 -1.81 -30.77
C PRO A 284 -26.16 -1.07 -29.94
N THR A 285 -27.42 -1.06 -30.41
CA THR A 285 -28.51 -0.26 -29.81
C THR A 285 -28.69 -0.51 -28.31
N GLU A 286 -28.53 -1.75 -27.85
CA GLU A 286 -28.67 -2.10 -26.44
C GLU A 286 -27.55 -1.49 -25.58
N LEU A 287 -26.29 -1.52 -26.07
CA LEU A 287 -25.17 -0.85 -25.41
C LEU A 287 -25.38 0.66 -25.34
N ALA A 288 -25.85 1.26 -26.44
CA ALA A 288 -26.12 2.69 -26.49
C ALA A 288 -27.24 3.12 -25.54
N ALA A 289 -28.25 2.28 -25.35
CA ALA A 289 -29.32 2.51 -24.38
C ALA A 289 -28.79 2.42 -22.95
N ALA A 290 -27.97 1.40 -22.65
CA ALA A 290 -27.34 1.24 -21.33
C ALA A 290 -26.40 2.42 -21.00
N PHE A 291 -25.57 2.85 -21.96
CA PHE A 291 -24.69 4.02 -21.80
C PHE A 291 -25.47 5.29 -21.45
N LYS A 292 -26.52 5.61 -22.21
CA LYS A 292 -27.40 6.76 -21.93
C LYS A 292 -28.12 6.64 -20.59
N ALA A 293 -28.51 5.43 -20.20
CA ALA A 293 -29.11 5.20 -18.88
C ALA A 293 -28.10 5.48 -17.77
N ALA A 294 -26.84 5.08 -17.93
CA ALA A 294 -25.78 5.37 -16.99
C ALA A 294 -25.45 6.87 -16.90
N GLU A 295 -25.50 7.62 -18.02
CA GLU A 295 -25.43 9.09 -17.97
C GLU A 295 -26.58 9.69 -17.17
N GLY A 296 -27.80 9.14 -17.33
CA GLY A 296 -28.99 9.51 -16.57
C GLY A 296 -28.86 9.26 -15.06
N LYS A 297 -27.94 8.40 -14.63
CA LYS A 297 -27.61 8.18 -13.21
C LYS A 297 -26.67 9.26 -12.65
N GLY A 298 -26.25 10.25 -13.43
CA GLY A 298 -25.40 11.36 -12.98
C GLY A 298 -23.89 11.16 -13.20
N TRP A 299 -23.51 10.15 -13.98
CA TRP A 299 -22.10 9.86 -14.29
C TRP A 299 -21.61 10.63 -15.52
N ARG A 300 -20.33 11.00 -15.49
CA ARG A 300 -19.63 11.56 -16.65
C ARG A 300 -18.60 10.54 -17.15
N PHE A 301 -18.64 10.26 -18.44
CA PHE A 301 -17.76 9.28 -19.07
C PHE A 301 -16.71 9.99 -19.92
N TYR A 302 -15.49 9.48 -19.85
CA TYR A 302 -14.33 10.07 -20.49
C TYR A 302 -13.47 9.01 -21.20
N LYS A 303 -12.75 9.46 -22.22
CA LYS A 303 -11.54 8.81 -22.73
C LYS A 303 -10.28 9.40 -22.09
N ASP A 304 -9.16 8.68 -22.06
CA ASP A 304 -7.85 9.12 -21.56
C ASP A 304 -7.84 9.67 -20.12
N PHE A 305 -8.06 10.98 -19.99
CA PHE A 305 -8.06 11.74 -18.74
C PHE A 305 -9.38 12.49 -18.62
N ALA A 306 -9.87 12.69 -17.39
CA ALA A 306 -11.11 13.39 -17.10
C ALA A 306 -11.02 14.91 -17.35
N THR A 307 -10.90 15.30 -18.62
CA THR A 307 -10.92 16.69 -19.09
C THR A 307 -12.15 16.92 -19.96
N SER A 308 -12.59 18.17 -20.11
CA SER A 308 -13.76 18.49 -20.94
C SER A 308 -13.61 18.08 -22.40
N GLU A 309 -12.38 18.06 -22.92
CA GLU A 309 -12.05 17.70 -24.30
C GLU A 309 -12.19 16.19 -24.56
N ASN A 310 -12.15 15.40 -23.49
CA ASN A 310 -12.16 13.95 -23.52
C ASN A 310 -13.51 13.34 -23.12
N ARG A 311 -14.54 14.17 -22.95
CA ARG A 311 -15.87 13.69 -22.60
C ARG A 311 -16.52 12.95 -23.78
N LEU A 312 -17.14 11.81 -23.48
CA LEU A 312 -17.85 10.94 -24.44
C LEU A 312 -19.32 11.32 -24.64
#